data_AF-A0A6P1B8F2-F1
#
_entry.id   AF-A0A6P1B8F2-F1
#
_cell.length_a   1.000
_cell.length_b   1.000
_cell.length_c   1.000
_cell.angle_alpha   90.00
_cell.angle_beta   90.00
_cell.angle_gamma   90.00
#
_symmetry.space_group_name_H-M   'P 1'
#
loop_
_entity.id
_entity.type
_entity.pdbx_description
1 polymer ?
#
loop_
_entity_poly.entity_id
_entity_poly.type
_entity_poly.pdbx_seq_one_letter_code
_entity_poly.pdbx_strand_id
1 'polypeptide(L)'
;MEDSVQVRCTRCKNVFRDRAKRLQNGYSRQCPSCETVLFFDEDSHDPNIKRAMRTARRAREEMRESEGVSARKAAAVPRQYGGRSAPNSRRTEAEDDD
;
A
#
# COMPACT_ATOMS: atom_id res chain seq x y z
N MET A 1 11.84 8.38 -1.27
CA MET A 1 12.75 7.68 -2.22
C MET A 1 13.03 6.23 -1.78
N GLU A 2 12.37 5.78 -0.71
CA GLU A 2 12.57 4.48 -0.09
C GLU A 2 12.00 3.29 -0.89
N ASP A 3 11.03 3.50 -1.79
CA ASP A 3 10.33 2.39 -2.48
C ASP A 3 11.09 1.82 -3.69
N SER A 4 12.40 2.01 -3.81
CA SER A 4 13.15 1.67 -5.04
C SER A 4 14.10 0.50 -4.87
N VAL A 5 14.06 -0.40 -5.85
CA VAL A 5 14.76 -1.69 -5.87
C VAL A 5 15.86 -1.65 -6.91
N GLN A 6 17.05 -2.14 -6.58
CA GLN A 6 18.10 -2.35 -7.56
C GLN A 6 17.82 -3.59 -8.42
N VAL A 7 17.89 -3.41 -9.73
CA VAL A 7 17.78 -4.45 -10.74
C VAL A 7 19.08 -4.49 -11.53
N ARG A 8 19.61 -5.69 -11.72
CA ARG A 8 20.74 -5.94 -12.61
C ARG A 8 20.24 -6.49 -13.95
N CYS A 9 20.60 -5.83 -15.04
CA CYS A 9 20.27 -6.30 -16.38
C CYS A 9 20.97 -7.64 -16.68
N THR A 10 20.23 -8.59 -17.25
CA THR A 10 20.75 -9.91 -17.64
C THR A 10 21.67 -9.85 -18.87
N ARG A 11 21.52 -8.82 -19.72
CA ARG A 11 22.31 -8.61 -20.94
C ARG A 11 23.58 -7.80 -20.70
N CYS A 12 23.44 -6.50 -20.37
CA CYS A 12 24.59 -5.60 -20.23
C CYS A 12 25.19 -5.55 -18.82
N LYS A 13 24.62 -6.30 -17.86
CA LYS A 13 25.05 -6.36 -16.45
C LYS A 13 24.99 -5.04 -15.68
N ASN A 14 24.54 -3.94 -16.31
CA ASN A 14 24.36 -2.66 -15.65
C ASN A 14 23.25 -2.74 -14.59
N VAL A 15 23.38 -1.93 -13.55
CA VAL A 15 22.44 -1.86 -12.42
C VAL A 15 21.62 -0.58 -12.55
N PHE A 16 20.30 -0.71 -12.43
CA PHE A 16 19.37 0.42 -12.40
C PHE A 16 18.36 0.27 -11.26
N ARG A 17 17.64 1.35 -10.93
CA ARG A 17 16.58 1.31 -9.91
C ARG A 17 15.20 1.35 -10.56
N ASP A 18 14.27 0.60 -10.00
CA ASP A 18 12.84 0.66 -10.33
C ASP A 18 11.98 0.67 -9.07
N ARG A 19 10.71 1.04 -9.17
CA ARG A 19 9.78 1.14 -8.03
C ARG A 19 9.30 -0.26 -7.62
N ALA A 20 9.43 -0.59 -6.34
CA ALA A 20 8.96 -1.84 -5.72
C ALA A 20 7.46 -2.09 -5.95
N LYS A 21 6.65 -1.02 -6.01
CA LYS A 21 5.21 -1.10 -6.27
C LYS A 21 4.90 -1.64 -7.68
N ARG A 22 5.75 -1.36 -8.68
CA ARG A 22 5.57 -1.78 -10.08
C ARG A 22 6.15 -3.17 -10.37
N LEU A 23 7.20 -3.55 -9.63
CA LEU A 23 7.93 -4.80 -9.84
C LEU A 23 7.12 -6.02 -9.32
N GLN A 24 6.13 -6.45 -10.10
CA GLN A 24 5.24 -7.58 -9.84
C GLN A 24 5.30 -8.58 -10.99
N ASN A 25 4.74 -9.79 -10.82
CA ASN A 25 4.75 -10.82 -11.86
C ASN A 25 4.06 -10.30 -13.13
N GLY A 26 4.66 -10.57 -14.29
CA GLY A 26 4.18 -10.06 -15.58
C GLY A 26 4.60 -8.62 -15.89
N TYR A 27 5.27 -7.92 -14.96
CA TYR A 27 5.84 -6.61 -15.26
C TYR A 27 7.01 -6.75 -16.24
N SER A 28 7.08 -5.85 -17.22
CA SER A 28 8.20 -5.78 -18.16
C SER A 28 8.71 -4.36 -18.28
N ARG A 29 10.03 -4.22 -18.49
CA ARG A 29 10.69 -2.92 -18.67
C ARG A 29 11.93 -3.04 -19.54
N GLN A 30 12.17 -2.03 -20.36
CA GLN A 30 13.41 -1.89 -21.12
C GLN A 30 14.56 -1.46 -20.20
N CYS A 31 15.71 -2.10 -20.36
CA CYS A 31 16.94 -1.69 -19.70
C CYS A 31 17.34 -0.29 -20.20
N PRO A 32 17.60 0.69 -19.30
CA PRO A 32 17.93 2.06 -19.72
C PRO A 32 19.31 2.19 -20.37
N SER A 33 20.11 1.11 -20.47
CA SER A 33 21.48 1.15 -21.00
C SER A 33 21.70 0.34 -22.25
N CYS A 34 20.93 -0.73 -22.46
CA CYS A 34 21.05 -1.57 -23.66
C CYS A 34 19.71 -1.87 -24.32
N GLU A 35 18.64 -1.22 -23.84
CA GLU A 35 17.29 -1.24 -24.41
C GLU A 35 16.63 -2.62 -24.51
N THR A 36 17.29 -3.67 -23.98
CA THR A 36 16.71 -5.00 -23.91
C THR A 36 15.49 -5.01 -22.99
N VAL A 37 14.40 -5.64 -23.42
CA VAL A 37 13.23 -5.86 -22.58
C VAL A 37 13.57 -6.94 -21.54
N LEU A 38 13.32 -6.63 -20.28
CA LEU A 38 13.40 -7.56 -19.17
C LEU A 38 11.99 -7.90 -18.70
N PHE A 39 11.73 -9.19 -18.53
CA PHE A 39 10.49 -9.71 -17.97
C PHE A 39 10.72 -10.07 -16.51
N PHE A 40 9.90 -9.51 -15.63
CA PHE A 40 9.97 -9.74 -14.19
C PHE A 40 8.91 -10.76 -13.80
N ASP A 41 9.40 -11.95 -13.44
CA ASP A 41 8.57 -13.05 -12.98
C ASP A 41 9.29 -13.79 -11.85
N GLU A 42 8.52 -14.33 -10.91
CA GLU A 42 9.06 -15.15 -9.81
C GLU A 42 9.57 -16.49 -10.35
N ASP A 43 8.97 -17.00 -11.42
CA ASP A 43 9.36 -18.26 -12.08
C ASP A 43 10.50 -18.08 -13.10
N SER A 44 11.10 -16.88 -13.18
CA SER A 44 12.21 -16.62 -14.07
C SER A 44 13.43 -17.51 -13.74
N HIS A 45 14.06 -18.04 -14.78
CA HIS A 45 15.31 -18.81 -14.65
C HIS A 45 16.46 -17.93 -14.15
N ASP A 46 16.41 -16.62 -14.42
CA ASP A 46 17.47 -15.68 -14.07
C ASP A 46 17.52 -15.37 -12.56
N PRO A 47 18.66 -15.62 -11.87
CA PRO A 47 18.78 -15.35 -10.44
C PRO A 47 18.72 -13.84 -10.12
N ASN A 48 19.12 -12.99 -11.07
CA ASN A 48 19.05 -11.54 -10.91
C ASN A 48 17.60 -11.03 -10.87
N ILE A 49 16.73 -11.59 -11.72
CA ILE A 49 15.30 -11.25 -11.75
C ILE A 49 14.62 -11.75 -10.47
N LYS A 50 14.87 -13.00 -10.07
CA LYS A 50 14.35 -13.57 -8.81
C LYS A 50 14.76 -12.75 -7.59
N ARG A 51 16.02 -12.30 -7.54
CA ARG A 51 16.52 -11.47 -6.44
C ARG A 51 15.81 -10.12 -6.41
N ALA A 52 15.64 -9.46 -7.56
CA ALA A 52 14.92 -8.20 -7.66
C ALA A 52 13.44 -8.33 -7.26
N MET A 53 12.79 -9.42 -7.65
CA MET A 53 11.40 -9.71 -7.25
C MET A 53 11.27 -9.91 -5.73
N ARG A 54 12.19 -10.66 -5.12
CA ARG A 54 12.22 -10.88 -3.68
C ARG A 54 12.45 -9.57 -2.90
N THR A 55 13.38 -8.74 -3.34
CA THR A 55 13.63 -7.44 -2.69
C THR A 55 12.47 -6.48 -2.86
N ALA A 56 11.80 -6.48 -4.03
CA ALA A 56 10.58 -5.71 -4.23
C ALA A 56 9.44 -6.16 -3.33
N ARG A 57 9.26 -7.47 -3.14
CA ARG A 57 8.27 -8.02 -2.21
C ARG A 57 8.53 -7.55 -0.78
N ARG A 58 9.78 -7.66 -0.32
CA ARG A 58 10.18 -7.19 1.01
C ARG A 58 9.94 -5.69 1.19
N ALA A 59 10.33 -4.87 0.23
CA ALA A 59 10.08 -3.43 0.27
C ALA A 59 8.58 -3.11 0.34
N ARG A 60 7.71 -3.88 -0.33
CA ARG A 60 6.25 -3.72 -0.22
C ARG A 60 5.71 -4.10 1.15
N GLU A 61 6.27 -5.10 1.80
CA GLU A 61 5.89 -5.50 3.15
C GLU A 61 6.30 -4.44 4.17
N GLU A 62 7.53 -3.95 4.11
CA GLU A 62 8.04 -2.86 4.96
C GLU A 62 7.22 -1.57 4.77
N MET A 63 6.78 -1.26 3.55
CA MET A 63 5.84 -0.16 3.28
C MET A 63 4.49 -0.37 3.94
N ARG A 64 3.93 -1.59 3.88
CA ARG A 64 2.64 -1.89 4.53
C ARG A 64 2.73 -1.81 6.04
N GLU A 65 3.85 -2.20 6.64
CA GLU A 65 4.06 -2.08 8.08
C GLU A 65 4.18 -0.61 8.50
N SER A 66 4.97 0.20 7.79
CA SER A 66 5.10 1.63 8.06
C SER A 66 3.80 2.42 7.84
N GLU A 67 3.02 2.07 6.81
CA GLU A 67 1.69 2.64 6.57
C GLU A 67 0.65 2.13 7.58
N GLY A 68 0.68 0.84 7.94
CA GLY A 68 -0.24 0.20 8.88
C GLY A 68 -0.08 0.70 10.33
N VAL A 69 1.14 1.07 10.73
CA VAL A 69 1.39 1.75 12.01
C VAL A 69 0.81 3.18 11.99
N SER A 70 0.84 3.87 10.84
CA SER A 70 0.22 5.20 10.70
C SER A 70 -1.31 5.14 10.68
N ALA A 71 -1.91 4.14 10.04
CA ALA A 71 -3.36 3.95 10.02
C ALA A 71 -3.93 3.62 11.41
N ARG A 72 -3.20 2.83 12.22
CA ARG A 72 -3.59 2.56 13.62
C ARG A 72 -3.49 3.79 14.52
N LYS A 73 -2.56 4.72 14.23
CA LYS A 73 -2.48 6.02 14.92
C LYS A 73 -3.61 6.98 14.49
N ALA A 74 -4.05 6.93 13.23
CA ALA A 74 -5.15 7.75 12.73
C ALA A 74 -6.55 7.24 13.15
N ALA A 75 -6.69 5.94 13.45
CA ALA A 75 -7.94 5.35 13.95
C ALA A 75 -8.21 5.66 15.45
N ALA A 76 -7.26 6.29 16.15
CA ALA A 76 -7.38 6.69 17.55
C ALA A 76 -8.00 8.09 17.74
N VAL A 77 -8.70 8.64 16.74
CA VAL A 77 -9.62 9.76 16.97
C VAL A 77 -10.95 9.13 17.41
N PRO A 78 -11.36 9.24 18.70
CA PRO A 78 -12.68 8.78 19.09
C PRO A 78 -13.67 9.60 18.27
N ARG A 79 -14.46 8.92 17.43
CA ARG A 79 -15.67 9.51 16.86
C ARG A 79 -16.58 9.81 18.05
N GLN A 80 -16.44 11.00 18.64
CA GLN A 80 -17.48 11.56 19.50
C GLN A 80 -18.72 11.66 18.62
N TYR A 81 -19.64 10.72 18.82
CA TYR A 81 -20.98 10.77 18.29
C TYR A 81 -21.70 11.93 18.97
N GLY A 82 -21.43 13.13 18.47
CA GLY A 82 -22.07 14.36 18.85
C GLY A 82 -23.40 14.50 18.12
N GLY A 83 -24.47 14.34 18.89
CA GLY A 83 -25.67 15.17 18.75
C GLY A 83 -26.62 14.82 17.61
N ARG A 84 -27.70 14.10 17.95
CA ARG A 84 -29.06 14.46 17.53
C ARG A 84 -30.03 14.23 18.68
N SER A 85 -30.12 15.23 19.55
CA SER A 85 -31.30 15.45 20.39
C SER A 85 -32.48 15.73 19.45
N ALA A 86 -33.55 14.95 19.56
CA ALA A 86 -34.80 15.11 18.84
C ALA A 86 -35.96 14.88 19.85
N PRO A 87 -37.11 15.53 19.67
CA PRO A 87 -37.62 16.48 20.65
C PRO A 87 -38.79 15.97 21.49
N ASN A 88 -38.99 16.69 22.59
CA ASN A 88 -40.08 16.63 23.55
C ASN A 88 -41.47 16.58 22.89
N SER A 89 -42.21 15.48 23.07
CA SER A 89 -43.65 15.40 22.79
C SER A 89 -44.43 15.27 24.09
N ARG A 90 -45.01 16.42 24.49
CA ARG A 90 -46.17 16.65 25.37
C ARG A 90 -46.83 15.39 25.96
N ARG A 91 -46.75 15.26 27.28
CA ARG A 91 -47.82 14.68 28.10
C ARG A 91 -48.22 15.78 29.08
N THR A 92 -49.24 16.55 28.69
CA THR A 92 -49.89 17.51 29.59
C THR A 92 -50.81 16.70 30.50
N GLU A 93 -50.59 16.87 31.80
CA GLU A 93 -51.45 16.41 32.88
C GLU A 93 -52.86 16.97 32.71
N ALA A 94 -53.86 16.13 32.93
CA ALA A 94 -55.19 16.56 33.32
C ALA A 94 -55.48 15.81 34.62
N GLU A 95 -55.25 16.50 35.74
CA GLU A 95 -55.85 16.20 37.05
C GLU A 95 -57.14 17.02 37.18
N ASP A 96 -58.18 16.36 37.70
CA ASP A 96 -59.39 16.79 38.44
C ASP A 96 -60.21 18.04 38.03
N ASP A 97 -61.54 17.88 37.90
CA ASP A 97 -62.56 18.41 38.87
C ASP A 97 -64.01 17.99 38.50
N ASP A 98 -64.81 17.72 39.55
CA ASP A 98 -66.28 17.43 39.71
C ASP A 98 -66.82 15.99 39.50
#